data_AF-A0AA47EUQ8-F1
#
_entry.id   AF-A0AA47EUQ8-F1
#
_cell.length_a   1.000
_cell.length_b   1.000
_cell.length_c   1.000
_cell.angle_alpha   90.00
_cell.angle_beta   90.00
_cell.angle_gamma   90.00
#
_symmetry.space_group_name_H-M   'P 1'
#
loop_
_entity.id
_entity.type
_entity.pdbx_description
1 polymer ?
#
loop_
_entity_poly.entity_id
_entity_poly.type
_entity_poly.pdbx_seq_one_letter_code
_entity_poly.pdbx_strand_id
1 'polypeptide(L)'
;MFDETAIEVPSSSSCSTGDALPPVFCWTKMGTEAGQGLEAILQRKELERLSGGGMFAWGIGNSVGPAVRHARQLGFDSLDVLFTRMKSTPKAIDVSPTAVVIWTAYEAETSEVLPLPAHMLITSRGNTDERAGLKRAHYALLCQSAGSLLSAADDQAVDSSAVCNLVSQNPTGASQVTAVVRTTVSRAPRKAYPVQFRAKLAGPGFVRLACPTLLTSDLMQLYRHVTSATSSLQWRERVQELRAAIASRTSFTVMQRNLFS
;
A
#
# COMPACT_ATOMS: atom_id res chain seq x y z
N MET A 1 -8.09 34.58 -44.49
CA MET A 1 -8.49 34.93 -43.12
C MET A 1 -9.03 33.65 -42.48
N PHE A 2 -8.12 32.79 -42.05
CA PHE A 2 -8.43 31.60 -41.25
C PHE A 2 -7.43 31.63 -40.10
N ASP A 3 -7.96 31.78 -38.90
CA ASP A 3 -7.22 31.91 -37.65
C ASP A 3 -7.08 30.50 -37.06
N GLU A 4 -5.84 30.00 -37.00
CA GLU A 4 -5.48 28.67 -36.55
C GLU A 4 -4.91 28.81 -35.14
N THR A 5 -5.77 28.77 -34.13
CA THR A 5 -5.33 28.79 -32.72
C THR A 5 -4.77 27.44 -32.33
N ALA A 6 -3.44 27.33 -32.38
CA ALA A 6 -2.69 26.21 -31.82
C ALA A 6 -2.86 26.14 -30.30
N ILE A 7 -3.30 24.98 -29.80
CA ILE A 7 -3.33 24.65 -28.37
C ILE A 7 -1.92 24.25 -27.97
N GLU A 8 -1.24 25.10 -27.19
CA GLU A 8 0.05 24.77 -26.58
C GLU A 8 -0.12 23.67 -25.53
N VAL A 9 0.50 22.52 -25.79
CA VAL A 9 0.71 21.44 -24.83
C VAL A 9 2.04 21.71 -24.13
N PRO A 10 2.12 21.81 -22.78
CA PRO A 10 3.39 22.00 -22.11
C PRO A 10 4.26 20.75 -22.26
N SER A 11 5.43 20.96 -22.85
CA SER A 11 6.49 19.99 -23.05
C SER A 11 7.06 19.50 -21.70
N SER A 12 7.21 18.19 -21.60
CA SER A 12 7.84 17.49 -20.50
C SER A 12 9.37 17.54 -20.62
N SER A 13 10.03 18.24 -19.70
CA SER A 13 11.45 18.04 -19.41
C SER A 13 11.75 18.36 -17.94
N SER A 14 12.72 17.62 -17.43
CA SER A 14 12.82 17.14 -16.04
C SER A 14 13.67 17.98 -15.09
N CYS A 15 13.46 17.74 -13.79
CA CYS A 15 14.42 17.74 -12.67
C CYS A 15 14.22 18.84 -11.59
N SER A 16 13.82 18.36 -10.40
CA SER A 16 13.84 18.93 -9.04
C SER A 16 13.31 20.36 -8.79
N THR A 17 12.17 20.46 -8.08
CA THR A 17 11.98 21.41 -6.97
C THR A 17 11.13 20.76 -5.88
N GLY A 18 11.67 20.74 -4.66
CA GLY A 18 11.08 20.10 -3.48
C GLY A 18 10.11 21.00 -2.70
N ASP A 19 9.28 21.83 -3.33
CA ASP A 19 8.53 22.86 -2.59
C ASP A 19 6.99 22.76 -2.62
N ALA A 20 6.39 21.95 -3.49
CA ALA A 20 4.93 21.87 -3.57
C ALA A 20 4.40 20.43 -3.66
N LEU A 21 3.21 20.24 -3.06
CA LEU A 21 2.45 19.00 -3.23
C LEU A 21 2.02 18.86 -4.71
N PRO A 22 2.07 17.65 -5.28
CA PRO A 22 1.55 17.41 -6.62
C PRO A 22 0.07 17.81 -6.75
N PRO A 23 -0.40 18.21 -7.95
CA PRO A 23 -1.80 18.56 -8.16
C PRO A 23 -2.74 17.36 -7.99
N VAL A 24 -2.27 16.14 -8.29
CA VAL A 24 -2.96 14.87 -8.07
C VAL A 24 -1.96 13.86 -7.49
N PHE A 25 -2.34 13.17 -6.41
CA PHE A 25 -1.47 12.19 -5.75
C PHE A 25 -2.29 11.15 -4.99
N CYS A 26 -1.68 10.01 -4.68
CA CYS A 26 -2.22 9.06 -3.72
C CYS A 26 -1.79 9.47 -2.31
N TRP A 27 -2.75 9.65 -1.42
CA TRP A 27 -2.49 9.95 -0.02
C TRP A 27 -2.81 8.73 0.84
N THR A 28 -1.87 8.34 1.71
CA THR A 28 -2.07 7.26 2.68
C THR A 28 -1.67 7.68 4.10
N LYS A 29 -2.55 7.41 5.07
CA LYS A 29 -2.38 7.75 6.49
C LYS A 29 -1.97 6.49 7.24
N MET A 30 -0.71 6.38 7.61
CA MET A 30 -0.15 5.20 8.25
C MET A 30 -0.43 5.16 9.76
N GLY A 31 -0.67 3.98 10.29
CA GLY A 31 -0.81 3.74 11.72
C GLY A 31 -0.39 2.31 12.06
N THR A 32 -0.64 1.91 13.30
CA THR A 32 -0.50 0.52 13.72
C THR A 32 -1.43 -0.37 12.89
N GLU A 33 -0.92 -1.51 12.44
CA GLU A 33 -1.70 -2.48 11.66
C GLU A 33 -1.24 -3.91 11.98
N ALA A 34 -2.20 -4.83 12.06
CA ALA A 34 -1.97 -6.26 12.30
C ALA A 34 -1.07 -6.56 13.53
N GLY A 35 -1.20 -5.75 14.59
CA GLY A 35 -0.41 -5.88 15.82
C GLY A 35 1.01 -5.33 15.77
N GLN A 36 1.40 -4.67 14.67
CA GLN A 36 2.69 -4.01 14.55
C GLN A 36 2.58 -2.51 14.74
N GLY A 37 3.44 -1.95 15.59
CA GLY A 37 3.63 -0.50 15.71
C GLY A 37 4.16 0.11 14.40
N LEU A 38 3.87 1.40 14.18
CA LEU A 38 4.24 2.07 12.93
C LEU A 38 5.75 2.00 12.63
N GLU A 39 6.61 2.22 13.62
CA GLU A 39 8.07 2.17 13.40
C GLU A 39 8.57 0.78 12.97
N ALA A 40 7.99 -0.28 13.54
CA ALA A 40 8.29 -1.66 13.10
C ALA A 40 7.81 -1.91 11.66
N ILE A 41 6.64 -1.37 11.29
CA ILE A 41 6.14 -1.44 9.90
C ILE A 41 7.10 -0.70 8.96
N LEU A 42 7.56 0.50 9.32
CA LEU A 42 8.47 1.29 8.49
C LEU A 42 9.82 0.58 8.31
N GLN A 43 10.41 0.07 9.38
CA GLN A 43 11.66 -0.72 9.32
C GLN A 43 11.51 -1.91 8.39
N ARG A 44 10.41 -2.66 8.54
CA ARG A 44 10.09 -3.80 7.69
C ARG A 44 9.95 -3.41 6.22
N LYS A 45 9.27 -2.30 5.95
CA LYS A 45 9.08 -1.80 4.57
C LYS A 45 10.36 -1.24 3.97
N GLU A 46 11.26 -0.71 4.78
CA GLU A 46 12.60 -0.34 4.33
C GLU A 46 13.41 -1.59 3.93
N LEU A 47 13.35 -2.67 4.71
CA LEU A 47 14.00 -3.93 4.33
C LEU A 47 13.39 -4.52 3.05
N GLU A 48 12.05 -4.51 2.92
CA GLU A 48 11.36 -4.91 1.70
C GLU A 48 11.83 -4.09 0.48
N ARG A 49 11.92 -2.75 0.64
CA ARG A 49 12.42 -1.82 -0.37
C ARG A 49 13.86 -2.14 -0.79
N LEU A 50 14.76 -2.30 0.19
CA LEU A 50 16.17 -2.61 -0.07
C LEU A 50 16.33 -3.97 -0.77
N SER A 51 15.58 -4.98 -0.36
CA SER A 51 15.62 -6.31 -0.98
C SER A 51 15.03 -6.35 -2.38
N GLY A 52 14.13 -5.40 -2.70
CA GLY A 52 13.40 -5.28 -3.97
C GLY A 52 13.92 -4.21 -4.93
N GLY A 53 15.11 -3.64 -4.70
CA GLY A 53 15.68 -2.61 -5.58
C GLY A 53 14.89 -1.30 -5.61
N GLY A 54 14.35 -0.89 -4.46
CA GLY A 54 13.50 0.28 -4.33
C GLY A 54 12.00 -0.02 -4.27
N MET A 55 11.59 -1.26 -4.55
CA MET A 55 10.18 -1.67 -4.60
C MET A 55 9.66 -2.19 -3.27
N PHE A 56 8.45 -1.78 -2.90
CA PHE A 56 7.73 -2.32 -1.75
C PHE A 56 6.22 -2.25 -1.99
N ALA A 57 5.45 -3.02 -1.24
CA ALA A 57 4.01 -3.02 -1.28
C ALA A 57 3.41 -2.46 0.01
N TRP A 58 2.28 -1.75 -0.11
CA TRP A 58 1.53 -1.26 1.04
C TRP A 58 0.10 -1.79 1.00
N GLY A 59 -0.30 -2.59 1.99
CA GLY A 59 -1.64 -3.15 2.08
C GLY A 59 -2.70 -2.08 2.35
N ILE A 60 -3.83 -2.15 1.67
CA ILE A 60 -4.96 -1.22 1.83
C ILE A 60 -6.30 -1.96 1.84
N GLY A 61 -7.21 -1.50 2.69
CA GLY A 61 -8.50 -2.17 2.91
C GLY A 61 -9.57 -1.89 1.85
N ASN A 62 -9.40 -0.86 1.02
CA ASN A 62 -10.38 -0.44 0.01
C ASN A 62 -9.68 -0.19 -1.32
N SER A 63 -10.42 -0.41 -2.42
CA SER A 63 -9.91 -0.20 -3.76
C SER A 63 -9.68 1.30 -4.04
N VAL A 64 -8.52 1.62 -4.61
CA VAL A 64 -8.25 2.92 -5.24
C VAL A 64 -8.15 2.81 -6.77
N GLY A 65 -8.32 1.61 -7.33
CA GLY A 65 -8.15 1.32 -8.75
C GLY A 65 -8.94 2.24 -9.69
N PRO A 66 -10.25 2.51 -9.47
CA PRO A 66 -11.00 3.45 -10.29
C PRO A 66 -10.37 4.85 -10.32
N ALA A 67 -9.90 5.34 -9.17
CA ALA A 67 -9.30 6.68 -9.07
C ALA A 67 -7.89 6.74 -9.68
N VAL A 68 -7.09 5.67 -9.56
CA VAL A 68 -5.79 5.56 -10.24
C VAL A 68 -5.98 5.54 -11.76
N ARG A 69 -6.95 4.76 -12.28
CA ARG A 69 -7.26 4.75 -13.72
C ARG A 69 -7.73 6.12 -14.21
N HIS A 70 -8.58 6.78 -13.44
CA HIS A 70 -9.05 8.12 -13.77
C HIS A 70 -7.90 9.14 -13.80
N ALA A 71 -6.96 9.07 -12.85
CA ALA A 71 -5.77 9.91 -12.86
C ALA A 71 -4.92 9.72 -14.13
N ARG A 72 -4.71 8.46 -14.55
CA ARG A 72 -4.00 8.15 -15.80
C ARG A 72 -4.71 8.72 -17.03
N GLN A 73 -6.05 8.63 -17.09
CA GLN A 73 -6.84 9.24 -18.16
C GLN A 73 -6.69 10.77 -18.23
N LEU A 74 -6.39 11.42 -17.11
CA LEU A 74 -6.11 12.85 -17.03
C LEU A 74 -4.63 13.20 -17.33
N GLY A 75 -3.80 12.22 -17.72
CA GLY A 75 -2.39 12.42 -18.05
C GLY A 75 -1.42 12.25 -16.87
N PHE A 76 -1.88 11.75 -15.72
CA PHE A 76 -1.01 11.46 -14.57
C PHE A 76 -0.54 10.00 -14.58
N ASP A 77 0.45 9.69 -15.44
CA ASP A 77 0.97 8.34 -15.61
C ASP A 77 1.80 7.85 -14.41
N SER A 78 2.47 8.78 -13.73
CA SER A 78 3.25 8.51 -12.52
C SER A 78 2.66 9.29 -11.36
N LEU A 79 1.98 8.59 -10.45
CA LEU A 79 1.41 9.18 -9.24
C LEU A 79 2.39 9.07 -8.09
N ASP A 80 2.66 10.20 -7.43
CA ASP A 80 3.27 10.20 -6.10
C ASP A 80 2.30 9.57 -5.10
N VAL A 81 2.87 8.84 -4.15
CA VAL A 81 2.22 8.33 -2.95
C VAL A 81 2.83 9.04 -1.75
N LEU A 82 2.02 9.83 -1.07
CA LEU A 82 2.43 10.57 0.12
C LEU A 82 1.96 9.82 1.36
N PHE A 83 2.92 9.44 2.20
CA PHE A 83 2.68 8.69 3.42
C PHE A 83 2.74 9.64 4.61
N THR A 84 1.64 9.81 5.34
CA THR A 84 1.58 10.65 6.54
C THR A 84 1.26 9.81 7.77
N ARG A 85 1.62 10.27 8.97
CA ARG A 85 1.15 9.60 10.20
C ARG A 85 -0.33 9.89 10.45
N MET A 86 -1.07 8.87 10.85
CA MET A 86 -2.44 9.03 11.33
C MET A 86 -2.43 9.78 12.67
N LYS A 87 -3.35 10.74 12.83
CA LYS A 87 -3.47 11.53 14.09
C LYS A 87 -4.31 10.83 15.15
N SER A 88 -5.24 9.98 14.73
CA SER A 88 -6.10 9.23 15.65
C SER A 88 -5.34 8.08 16.29
N THR A 89 -5.69 7.77 17.53
CA THR A 89 -5.22 6.57 18.22
C THR A 89 -5.59 5.30 17.44
N PRO A 90 -4.68 4.31 17.32
CA PRO A 90 -5.02 3.02 16.75
C PRO A 90 -6.22 2.38 17.44
N LYS A 91 -7.06 1.67 16.68
CA LYS A 91 -8.16 0.90 17.29
C LYS A 91 -7.60 -0.35 17.95
N ALA A 92 -8.25 -0.84 19.01
CA ALA A 92 -7.82 -2.07 19.71
C ALA A 92 -7.64 -3.26 18.75
N ILE A 93 -8.52 -3.39 17.75
CA ILE A 93 -8.46 -4.42 16.70
C ILE A 93 -7.27 -4.30 15.74
N ASP A 94 -6.61 -3.14 15.68
CA ASP A 94 -5.38 -2.92 14.92
C ASP A 94 -4.14 -3.24 15.76
N VAL A 95 -4.22 -3.03 17.08
CA VAL A 95 -3.15 -3.31 18.06
C VAL A 95 -3.08 -4.80 18.44
N SER A 96 -4.23 -5.45 18.57
CA SER A 96 -4.33 -6.87 18.96
C SER A 96 -5.40 -7.57 18.12
N PRO A 97 -5.12 -7.84 16.83
CA PRO A 97 -6.07 -8.52 15.95
C PRO A 97 -6.29 -9.97 16.42
N THR A 98 -7.52 -10.47 16.33
CA THR A 98 -7.85 -11.87 16.64
C THR A 98 -7.26 -12.86 15.64
N ALA A 99 -6.98 -12.40 14.42
CA ALA A 99 -6.38 -13.16 13.35
C ALA A 99 -5.53 -12.26 12.46
N VAL A 100 -4.45 -12.81 11.91
CA VAL A 100 -3.64 -12.16 10.86
C VAL A 100 -3.68 -13.04 9.62
N VAL A 101 -3.92 -12.41 8.47
CA VAL A 101 -3.91 -13.04 7.15
C VAL A 101 -2.70 -12.54 6.39
N ILE A 102 -1.99 -13.45 5.75
CA ILE A 102 -0.92 -13.16 4.79
C ILE A 102 -1.43 -13.37 3.37
N TRP A 103 -1.00 -12.50 2.47
CA TRP A 103 -1.32 -12.54 1.05
C TRP A 103 -0.07 -12.92 0.27
N THR A 104 -0.18 -13.91 -0.61
CA THR A 104 0.97 -14.44 -1.38
C THR A 104 0.86 -14.21 -2.88
N ALA A 105 -0.30 -13.76 -3.36
CA ALA A 105 -0.58 -13.52 -4.77
C ALA A 105 -1.42 -12.26 -4.97
N TYR A 106 -1.56 -11.85 -6.23
CA TYR A 106 -2.45 -10.77 -6.65
C TYR A 106 -3.13 -11.10 -7.98
N GLU A 107 -4.30 -10.51 -8.21
CA GLU A 107 -5.01 -10.57 -9.48
C GLU A 107 -4.41 -9.52 -10.44
N ALA A 108 -3.86 -9.97 -11.56
CA ALA A 108 -3.36 -9.12 -12.64
C ALA A 108 -4.50 -8.51 -13.47
N GLU A 109 -4.19 -7.56 -14.35
CA GLU A 109 -5.19 -6.95 -15.25
C GLU A 109 -5.86 -7.98 -16.18
N THR A 110 -5.14 -9.07 -16.51
CA THR A 110 -5.64 -10.22 -17.29
C THR A 110 -6.56 -11.14 -16.48
N SER A 111 -6.86 -10.81 -15.22
CA SER A 111 -7.54 -11.68 -14.25
C SER A 111 -6.76 -12.95 -13.87
N GLU A 112 -5.51 -13.08 -14.31
CA GLU A 112 -4.61 -14.14 -13.87
C GLU A 112 -4.14 -13.88 -12.43
N VAL A 113 -4.03 -14.94 -11.62
CA VAL A 113 -3.48 -14.86 -10.28
C VAL A 113 -1.98 -15.08 -10.34
N LEU A 114 -1.21 -14.01 -10.11
CA LEU A 114 0.25 -14.03 -10.13
C LEU A 114 0.83 -13.99 -8.71
N PRO A 115 1.95 -14.68 -8.45
CA PRO A 115 2.61 -14.59 -7.16
C PRO A 115 3.12 -13.17 -6.92
N LEU A 116 3.03 -12.70 -5.67
CA LEU A 116 3.69 -11.45 -5.28
C LEU A 116 5.22 -11.59 -5.43
N PRO A 117 5.95 -10.52 -5.77
CA PRO A 117 7.41 -10.53 -5.80
C PRO A 117 8.03 -11.12 -4.52
N ALA A 118 9.12 -11.88 -4.66
CA ALA A 118 9.67 -12.70 -3.57
C ALA A 118 10.05 -11.90 -2.30
N HIS A 119 10.39 -10.63 -2.44
CA HIS A 119 10.74 -9.75 -1.33
C HIS A 119 9.52 -9.15 -0.62
N MET A 120 8.32 -9.17 -1.22
CA MET A 120 7.15 -8.49 -0.69
C MET A 120 6.39 -9.34 0.32
N LEU A 121 6.07 -8.72 1.46
CA LEU A 121 5.27 -9.31 2.53
C LEU A 121 4.09 -8.41 2.89
N ILE A 122 2.89 -8.91 2.60
CA ILE A 122 1.64 -8.17 2.83
C ILE A 122 0.78 -8.97 3.80
N THR A 123 0.44 -8.34 4.91
CA THR A 123 -0.45 -8.89 5.92
C THR A 123 -1.58 -7.94 6.20
N SER A 124 -2.73 -8.50 6.54
CA SER A 124 -3.90 -7.75 6.97
C SER A 124 -4.50 -8.39 8.20
N ARG A 125 -5.42 -7.68 8.85
CA ARG A 125 -6.29 -8.30 9.86
C ARG A 125 -7.17 -9.36 9.19
N GLY A 126 -7.26 -10.51 9.82
CA GLY A 126 -8.28 -11.52 9.53
C GLY A 126 -9.55 -11.24 10.31
N ASN A 127 -10.67 -11.78 9.83
CA ASN A 127 -11.88 -11.92 10.65
C ASN A 127 -11.97 -13.39 11.09
N THR A 128 -12.24 -13.62 12.38
CA THR A 128 -12.46 -14.96 12.93
C THR A 128 -13.93 -15.39 12.85
N ASP A 129 -14.81 -14.51 12.36
CA ASP A 129 -16.23 -14.81 12.21
C ASP A 129 -16.46 -15.73 11.00
N GLU A 130 -16.80 -17.00 11.28
CA GLU A 130 -17.02 -18.05 10.27
C GLU A 130 -18.09 -17.69 9.25
N ARG A 131 -19.05 -16.81 9.61
CA ARG A 131 -20.12 -16.33 8.71
C ARG A 131 -19.64 -15.31 7.68
N ALA A 132 -18.54 -14.60 7.95
CA ALA A 132 -17.99 -13.61 7.02
C ALA A 132 -17.02 -14.23 5.99
N GLY A 133 -16.55 -15.45 6.26
CA GLY A 133 -15.50 -16.12 5.49
C GLY A 133 -14.18 -15.33 5.47
N LEU A 134 -13.11 -15.93 4.92
CA LEU A 134 -11.86 -15.19 4.62
C LEU A 134 -12.04 -14.12 3.52
N LYS A 135 -13.26 -13.92 2.99
CA LYS A 135 -13.54 -13.12 1.79
C LYS A 135 -13.69 -11.62 2.08
N ARG A 136 -12.71 -11.02 2.74
CA ARG A 136 -12.54 -9.56 2.65
C ARG A 136 -11.60 -9.28 1.48
N ALA A 137 -12.11 -8.65 0.42
CA ALA A 137 -11.24 -8.13 -0.63
C ALA A 137 -10.19 -7.22 0.02
N HIS A 138 -8.92 -7.50 -0.23
CA HIS A 138 -7.80 -6.68 0.21
C HIS A 138 -6.98 -6.29 -1.00
N TYR A 139 -6.27 -5.18 -0.89
CA TYR A 139 -5.55 -4.60 -2.00
C TYR A 139 -4.18 -4.15 -1.56
N ALA A 140 -3.32 -3.85 -2.51
CA ALA A 140 -2.04 -3.24 -2.23
C ALA A 140 -1.71 -2.14 -3.22
N LEU A 141 -1.01 -1.12 -2.73
CA LEU A 141 -0.23 -0.22 -3.55
C LEU A 141 1.12 -0.89 -3.83
N LEU A 142 1.56 -0.88 -5.08
CA LEU A 142 2.93 -1.23 -5.45
C LEU A 142 3.70 0.08 -5.62
N CYS A 143 4.66 0.28 -4.73
CA CYS A 143 5.38 1.54 -4.60
C CYS A 143 6.87 1.36 -4.91
N GLN A 144 7.49 2.42 -5.43
CA GLN A 144 8.92 2.52 -5.60
C GLN A 144 9.45 3.78 -4.92
N SER A 145 10.55 3.65 -4.19
CA SER A 145 11.29 4.79 -3.64
C SER A 145 12.79 4.58 -3.77
N ALA A 146 13.47 5.60 -4.29
CA ALA A 146 14.93 5.65 -4.33
C ALA A 146 15.54 5.95 -2.94
N GLY A 147 14.86 6.79 -2.15
CA GLY A 147 15.27 7.19 -0.81
C GLY A 147 14.84 6.21 0.28
N SER A 148 15.45 6.34 1.46
CA SER A 148 15.05 5.56 2.63
C SER A 148 13.65 5.96 3.12
N LEU A 149 12.87 4.97 3.54
CA LEU A 149 11.57 5.21 4.18
C LEU A 149 11.70 5.68 5.65
N LEU A 150 12.92 5.60 6.20
CA LEU A 150 13.23 5.94 7.60
C LEU A 150 13.82 7.36 7.75
N SER A 151 14.11 8.04 6.65
CA SER A 151 14.61 9.41 6.68
C SER A 151 13.58 10.35 7.33
N ALA A 152 14.08 11.49 7.82
CA ALA A 152 13.24 12.54 8.39
C ALA A 152 12.12 12.95 7.42
N ALA A 153 11.00 13.37 7.99
CA ALA A 153 9.82 13.82 7.26
C ALA A 153 10.20 14.85 6.20
N ASP A 154 9.57 14.75 5.03
CA ASP A 154 9.58 15.81 4.02
C ASP A 154 9.04 17.08 4.71
N ASP A 155 9.65 18.24 4.44
CA ASP A 155 9.23 19.53 5.02
C ASP A 155 7.79 19.91 4.59
N GLN A 156 7.22 19.13 3.67
CA GLN A 156 5.85 19.23 3.20
C GLN A 156 4.82 18.57 4.15
N ALA A 157 3.62 19.16 4.16
CA ALA A 157 2.47 18.60 4.87
C ALA A 157 1.22 18.65 4.01
N VAL A 158 0.48 17.54 3.95
CA VAL A 158 -0.84 17.49 3.32
C VAL A 158 -1.84 18.21 4.20
N ASP A 159 -2.41 19.31 3.72
CA ASP A 159 -3.55 19.92 4.39
C ASP A 159 -4.85 19.22 3.99
N SER A 160 -5.48 18.52 4.93
CA SER A 160 -6.71 17.77 4.65
C SER A 160 -7.89 18.65 4.22
N SER A 161 -7.86 19.95 4.54
CA SER A 161 -8.88 20.89 4.06
C SER A 161 -8.65 21.38 2.63
N ALA A 162 -7.44 21.21 2.10
CA ALA A 162 -7.01 21.64 0.77
C ALA A 162 -6.85 20.47 -0.22
N VAL A 163 -7.52 19.35 0.07
CA VAL A 163 -7.57 18.19 -0.82
C VAL A 163 -8.97 17.59 -0.85
N CYS A 164 -9.34 17.04 -2.00
CA CYS A 164 -10.57 16.25 -2.16
C CYS A 164 -10.33 14.99 -2.97
N ASN A 165 -11.23 14.02 -2.85
CA ASN A 165 -11.19 12.79 -3.65
C ASN A 165 -11.21 13.13 -5.14
N LEU A 166 -10.30 12.54 -5.92
CA LEU A 166 -10.16 12.87 -7.34
C LEU A 166 -11.46 12.62 -8.13
N VAL A 167 -12.13 11.49 -7.89
CA VAL A 167 -13.32 11.07 -8.64
C VAL A 167 -14.60 11.73 -8.11
N SER A 168 -14.86 11.61 -6.81
CA SER A 168 -16.13 12.11 -6.22
C SER A 168 -16.10 13.60 -5.88
N GLN A 169 -14.93 14.24 -5.89
CA GLN A 169 -14.70 15.63 -5.48
C GLN A 169 -15.09 15.95 -4.02
N ASN A 170 -15.55 14.95 -3.27
CA ASN A 170 -15.88 15.09 -1.86
C ASN A 170 -14.61 15.24 -1.01
N PRO A 171 -14.66 16.01 0.10
CA PRO A 171 -13.55 16.08 1.05
C PRO A 171 -13.10 14.69 1.51
N THR A 172 -11.80 14.53 1.77
CA THR A 172 -11.28 13.25 2.26
C THR A 172 -11.71 13.01 3.70
N GLY A 173 -12.51 11.98 3.92
CA GLY A 173 -13.01 11.64 5.25
C GLY A 173 -11.88 11.31 6.24
N ALA A 174 -12.10 11.57 7.53
CA ALA A 174 -11.15 11.24 8.58
C ALA A 174 -10.85 9.73 8.65
N SER A 175 -11.85 8.89 8.37
CA SER A 175 -11.77 7.43 8.33
C SER A 175 -11.16 6.87 7.04
N GLN A 176 -11.00 7.69 6.00
CA GLN A 176 -10.39 7.28 4.75
C GLN A 176 -8.87 7.29 4.92
N VAL A 177 -8.31 6.08 5.01
CA VAL A 177 -6.88 5.83 5.24
C VAL A 177 -6.08 6.07 3.96
N THR A 178 -6.58 5.59 2.82
CA THR A 178 -5.91 5.73 1.52
C THR A 178 -6.89 6.28 0.47
N ALA A 179 -6.45 7.23 -0.33
CA ALA A 179 -7.25 7.88 -1.38
C ALA A 179 -6.36 8.38 -2.51
N VAL A 180 -6.89 8.50 -3.74
CA VAL A 180 -6.31 9.37 -4.76
C VAL A 180 -7.04 10.70 -4.68
N VAL A 181 -6.28 11.77 -4.47
CA VAL A 181 -6.80 13.11 -4.20
C VAL A 181 -6.26 14.11 -5.21
N ARG A 182 -6.96 15.23 -5.31
CA ARG A 182 -6.46 16.43 -5.98
C ARG A 182 -6.31 17.56 -4.98
N THR A 183 -5.30 18.40 -5.20
CA THR A 183 -5.10 19.63 -4.43
C THR A 183 -6.16 20.66 -4.84
N THR A 184 -6.68 21.38 -3.86
CA THR A 184 -7.68 22.44 -4.02
C THR A 184 -7.33 23.65 -3.17
N VAL A 185 -7.95 24.79 -3.45
CA VAL A 185 -7.82 25.98 -2.59
C VAL A 185 -8.80 25.84 -1.42
N SER A 186 -8.29 25.90 -0.19
CA SER A 186 -9.13 25.88 1.00
C SER A 186 -9.12 27.20 1.75
N ARG A 187 -10.27 27.54 2.34
CA ARG A 187 -10.43 28.66 3.28
C ARG A 187 -10.69 28.19 4.71
N ALA A 188 -10.72 26.88 4.94
CA ALA A 188 -10.95 26.30 6.25
C ALA A 188 -9.65 26.28 7.09
N PRO A 189 -9.75 26.11 8.42
CA PRO A 189 -8.57 25.99 9.28
C PRO A 189 -7.69 24.81 8.86
N ARG A 190 -6.40 25.09 8.66
CA ARG A 190 -5.41 24.12 8.19
C ARG A 190 -5.35 22.91 9.12
N LYS A 191 -5.54 21.73 8.54
CA LYS A 191 -5.35 20.44 9.20
C LYS A 191 -4.18 19.73 8.52
N ALA A 192 -2.97 20.17 8.89
CA ALA A 192 -1.72 19.68 8.31
C ALA A 192 -1.36 18.26 8.77
N TYR A 193 -0.98 17.41 7.83
CA TYR A 193 -0.41 16.08 8.04
C TYR A 193 1.00 16.06 7.45
N PRO A 194 2.05 16.13 8.27
CA PRO A 194 3.43 16.04 7.79
C PRO A 194 3.65 14.77 6.98
N VAL A 195 4.32 14.92 5.84
CA VAL A 195 4.67 13.80 4.96
C VAL A 195 5.88 13.11 5.56
N GLN A 196 5.72 11.86 5.99
CA GLN A 196 6.81 11.06 6.55
C GLN A 196 7.79 10.63 5.46
N PHE A 197 7.27 10.18 4.31
CA PHE A 197 8.07 9.90 3.13
C PHE A 197 7.19 9.93 1.88
N ARG A 198 7.85 10.04 0.72
CA ARG A 198 7.25 9.99 -0.61
C ARG A 198 7.74 8.74 -1.35
N ALA A 199 6.84 8.12 -2.10
CA ALA A 199 7.15 7.09 -3.07
C ALA A 199 6.38 7.36 -4.37
N LYS A 200 6.61 6.57 -5.40
CA LYS A 200 5.82 6.59 -6.63
C LYS A 200 5.06 5.28 -6.79
N LEU A 201 3.86 5.32 -7.37
CA LEU A 201 3.21 4.10 -7.84
C LEU A 201 4.05 3.50 -8.98
N ALA A 202 4.31 2.20 -8.91
CA ALA A 202 5.14 1.48 -9.85
C ALA A 202 4.39 0.32 -10.50
N GLY A 203 4.72 0.03 -11.77
CA GLY A 203 4.03 -0.95 -12.59
C GLY A 203 2.52 -0.67 -12.65
N PRO A 204 1.65 -1.67 -12.37
CA PRO A 204 0.20 -1.43 -12.35
C PRO A 204 -0.22 -0.45 -11.25
N GLY A 205 0.64 -0.17 -10.27
CA GLY A 205 0.46 0.80 -9.19
C GLY A 205 -0.46 0.30 -8.08
N PHE A 206 -1.55 -0.38 -8.42
CA PHE A 206 -2.51 -0.94 -7.49
C PHE A 206 -2.94 -2.33 -7.93
N VAL A 207 -3.06 -3.25 -6.98
CA VAL A 207 -3.47 -4.64 -7.25
C VAL A 207 -4.48 -5.13 -6.22
N ARG A 208 -5.35 -6.05 -6.63
CA ARG A 208 -6.21 -6.82 -5.73
C ARG A 208 -5.46 -8.06 -5.27
N LEU A 209 -5.43 -8.30 -3.97
CA LEU A 209 -4.70 -9.40 -3.37
C LEU A 209 -5.49 -10.70 -3.43
N ALA A 210 -4.76 -11.80 -3.59
CA ALA A 210 -5.28 -13.15 -3.74
C ALA A 210 -4.52 -14.13 -2.84
N CYS A 211 -5.04 -15.36 -2.76
CA CYS A 211 -4.50 -16.45 -1.94
C CYS A 211 -4.32 -16.05 -0.45
N PRO A 212 -5.38 -15.58 0.23
CA PRO A 212 -5.30 -15.28 1.65
C PRO A 212 -5.02 -16.57 2.45
N THR A 213 -3.99 -16.53 3.29
CA THR A 213 -3.66 -17.62 4.21
C THR A 213 -3.73 -17.10 5.63
N LEU A 214 -4.49 -17.79 6.50
CA LEU A 214 -4.53 -17.48 7.92
C LEU A 214 -3.20 -17.89 8.56
N LEU A 215 -2.59 -17.00 9.34
CA LEU A 215 -1.38 -17.32 10.09
C LEU A 215 -1.76 -18.12 11.35
N THR A 216 -1.60 -19.44 11.27
CA THR A 216 -1.68 -20.36 12.42
C THR A 216 -0.51 -20.14 13.39
N SER A 217 -0.55 -20.72 14.59
CA SER A 217 0.44 -20.47 15.65
C SER A 217 1.90 -20.64 15.23
N ASP A 218 2.18 -21.66 14.42
CA ASP A 218 3.49 -21.96 13.86
C ASP A 218 3.90 -21.02 12.70
N LEU A 219 2.98 -20.70 11.78
CA LEU A 219 3.23 -19.66 10.77
C LEU A 219 3.42 -18.27 11.41
N MET A 220 2.75 -18.01 12.53
CA MET A 220 2.94 -16.80 13.33
C MET A 220 4.34 -16.72 13.94
N GLN A 221 4.94 -17.84 14.34
CA GLN A 221 6.34 -17.88 14.81
C GLN A 221 7.31 -17.54 13.67
N LEU A 222 7.14 -18.17 12.51
CA LEU A 222 7.93 -17.84 11.31
C LEU A 222 7.75 -16.37 10.90
N TYR A 223 6.51 -15.86 10.93
CA TYR A 223 6.24 -14.45 10.67
C TYR A 223 6.94 -13.52 11.65
N ARG A 224 6.91 -13.82 12.96
CA ARG A 224 7.66 -13.05 13.95
C ARG A 224 9.17 -13.07 13.68
N HIS A 225 9.69 -14.24 13.28
CA HIS A 225 11.08 -14.38 12.88
C HIS A 225 11.42 -13.48 11.68
N VAL A 226 10.58 -13.45 10.65
CA VAL A 226 10.70 -12.54 9.51
C VAL A 226 10.70 -11.07 9.96
N THR A 227 9.75 -10.68 10.81
CA THR A 227 9.63 -9.28 11.28
C THR A 227 10.77 -8.83 12.20
N SER A 228 11.58 -9.77 12.72
CA SER A 228 12.78 -9.48 13.49
C SER A 228 14.05 -9.35 12.65
N ALA A 229 13.95 -9.41 11.32
CA ALA A 229 15.10 -9.24 10.44
C ALA A 229 15.70 -7.83 10.61
N THR A 230 17.04 -7.75 10.58
CA THR A 230 17.77 -6.47 10.72
C THR A 230 18.52 -6.08 9.45
N SER A 231 18.50 -6.93 8.42
CA SER A 231 19.14 -6.68 7.12
C SER A 231 18.29 -7.17 5.95
N SER A 232 18.54 -6.62 4.76
CA SER A 232 17.83 -6.98 3.52
C SER A 232 18.10 -8.43 3.09
N LEU A 233 19.27 -8.99 3.42
CA LEU A 233 19.59 -10.39 3.20
C LEU A 233 18.74 -11.30 4.11
N GLN A 234 18.76 -11.04 5.42
CA GLN A 234 17.94 -11.79 6.39
C GLN A 234 16.46 -11.69 6.06
N TRP A 235 16.00 -10.51 5.65
CA TRP A 235 14.62 -10.30 5.21
C TRP A 235 14.26 -11.25 4.06
N ARG A 236 15.09 -11.30 3.01
CA ARG A 236 14.83 -12.13 1.83
C ARG A 236 14.80 -13.62 2.17
N GLU A 237 15.80 -14.09 2.92
CA GLU A 237 15.91 -15.49 3.33
C GLU A 237 14.69 -15.93 4.15
N ARG A 238 14.32 -15.14 5.17
CA ARG A 238 13.21 -15.47 6.07
C ARG A 238 11.86 -15.36 5.36
N VAL A 239 11.66 -14.38 4.47
CA VAL A 239 10.43 -14.28 3.66
C VAL A 239 10.28 -15.51 2.76
N GLN A 240 11.38 -15.97 2.16
CA GLN A 240 11.38 -17.18 1.34
C GLN A 240 11.02 -18.42 2.16
N GLU A 241 11.60 -18.57 3.36
CA GLU A 241 11.26 -19.65 4.30
C GLU A 241 9.78 -19.66 4.66
N LEU A 242 9.24 -18.50 5.07
CA LEU A 242 7.83 -18.36 5.41
C LEU A 242 6.91 -18.71 4.22
N ARG A 243 7.25 -18.25 3.01
CA ARG A 243 6.48 -18.56 1.80
C ARG A 243 6.53 -20.03 1.44
N ALA A 244 7.68 -20.69 1.59
CA ALA A 244 7.80 -22.13 1.37
C ALA A 244 6.93 -22.92 2.37
N ALA A 245 6.92 -22.51 3.64
CA ALA A 245 6.07 -23.11 4.67
C ALA A 245 4.56 -22.88 4.42
N ILE A 246 4.17 -21.76 3.80
CA ILE A 246 2.79 -21.50 3.38
C ILE A 246 2.39 -22.36 2.17
N ALA A 247 3.29 -22.47 1.17
CA ALA A 247 3.05 -23.25 -0.03
C ALA A 247 2.84 -24.73 0.29
N SER A 248 3.67 -25.31 1.16
CA SER A 248 3.55 -26.72 1.55
C SER A 248 2.20 -27.05 2.20
N ARG A 249 1.64 -26.13 2.99
CA ARG A 249 0.33 -26.30 3.65
C ARG A 249 -0.85 -26.13 2.72
N THR A 250 -0.75 -25.17 1.80
CA THR A 250 -1.81 -24.92 0.81
C THR A 250 -1.93 -26.13 -0.12
N SER A 251 -0.81 -26.66 -0.61
CA SER A 251 -0.78 -27.87 -1.44
C SER A 251 -1.33 -29.11 -0.71
N PHE A 252 -1.00 -29.28 0.57
CA PHE A 252 -1.53 -30.38 1.38
C PHE A 252 -3.06 -30.28 1.57
N THR A 253 -3.58 -29.06 1.78
CA THR A 253 -5.02 -28.82 1.94
C THR A 253 -5.80 -29.06 0.64
N VAL A 254 -5.22 -28.69 -0.52
CA VAL A 254 -5.82 -28.95 -1.84
C VAL A 254 -5.80 -30.45 -2.16
N MET A 255 -4.71 -31.16 -1.88
CA MET A 255 -4.63 -32.61 -2.07
C MET A 255 -5.62 -33.38 -1.18
N GLN A 256 -5.79 -32.99 0.09
CA GLN A 256 -6.78 -33.62 0.97
C GLN A 256 -8.22 -33.38 0.47
N ARG A 257 -8.55 -32.17 0.00
CA ARG A 257 -9.89 -31.91 -0.55
C ARG A 257 -10.22 -32.73 -1.79
N ASN A 258 -9.25 -32.98 -2.66
CA ASN A 258 -9.43 -33.77 -3.88
C ASN A 258 -9.46 -35.29 -3.63
N LEU A 259 -9.01 -35.76 -2.47
CA LEU A 259 -9.08 -37.18 -2.07
C LEU A 259 -10.42 -37.57 -1.44
N PHE A 260 -11.25 -36.59 -1.07
CA PHE A 260 -12.58 -36.79 -0.45
C PHE A 260 -13.73 -36.26 -1.32
N SER A 261 -13.48 -36.03 -2.61
CA SER A 261 -14.47 -35.66 -3.64
C SER A 261 -14.49 -36.72 -4.73
#